data_AF-A0A228IIU7-F1
#
_entry.id   AF-A0A228IIU7-F1
#
_cell.length_a   1.000
_cell.length_b   1.000
_cell.length_c   1.000
_cell.angle_alpha   90.00
_cell.angle_beta   90.00
_cell.angle_gamma   90.00
#
_symmetry.space_group_name_H-M   'P 1'
#
loop_
_entity.id
_entity.type
_entity.pdbx_description
1 polymer ?
#
loop_
_entity_poly.entity_id
_entity_poly.type
_entity_poly.pdbx_seq_one_letter_code
_entity_poly.pdbx_strand_id
1 'polypeptide(L)'
;MLGAGQFDEPRTNLAGVLQSALVRCGASNAVLGSIKHRGAYVLVGVPESGEGAGAEMRAGSVDSDPASQISYTFSMLNGRLLSGPNGQAAALAQAAVTSEATARANADGALSSRIDTVSASAAANTAAITGEQKSRADADSALSSRVDSVLASANGNAAAITAEQKARADGDSANAAAISSLSAKVDDNAAAITSEATARASADSALSNRIERVSAQINVPMAGDTGGNAGSTSVYAGVWSEQSARAEADLATSQRVDTVTAQLSNANNELRAAVRTESEARAAADSAQAQQITTVQAQINDNSAAVQVVATSYADLNGQLSASYTVKTQITKDGRTYMAGISLGVNGSGGDVESQILMSASRFAIIDPNGSAVSSPFIVQGGQVFLNDVFIGNGRITNAMIGSYLQSDNYVSGRQGWRLDKSGWFEINNTDGQGNRLNIDSNGVRGYDSNGTLRYRLGFY
;
A
#
# COMPACT_ATOMS: atom_id res chain seq x y z
N MET A 1 -56.23 -51.35 -21.28
CA MET A 1 -56.78 -52.22 -20.22
C MET A 1 -57.81 -53.14 -20.87
N LEU A 2 -57.69 -54.47 -20.68
CA LEU A 2 -58.66 -55.44 -21.22
C LEU A 2 -59.81 -55.58 -20.22
N GLY A 3 -60.99 -55.08 -20.56
CA GLY A 3 -62.23 -55.47 -19.91
C GLY A 3 -62.78 -56.70 -20.61
N ALA A 4 -62.59 -57.88 -20.03
CA ALA A 4 -63.20 -59.11 -20.54
C ALA A 4 -64.55 -59.32 -19.83
N GLY A 5 -65.63 -58.81 -20.40
CA GLY A 5 -66.98 -59.25 -20.08
C GLY A 5 -67.37 -60.33 -21.08
N GLN A 6 -67.59 -61.56 -20.62
CA GLN A 6 -68.04 -62.64 -21.52
C GLN A 6 -69.55 -62.71 -21.52
N PHE A 7 -70.13 -62.65 -22.73
CA PHE A 7 -71.56 -62.81 -22.95
C PHE A 7 -71.88 -64.30 -23.06
N ASP A 8 -72.88 -64.75 -22.31
CA ASP A 8 -73.47 -66.08 -22.33
C ASP A 8 -72.64 -67.23 -21.70
N GLU A 9 -71.36 -67.48 -22.03
CA GLU A 9 -70.64 -68.68 -21.54
C GLU A 9 -69.15 -68.42 -21.20
N PRO A 10 -68.78 -68.30 -19.90
CA PRO A 10 -67.42 -67.92 -19.51
C PRO A 10 -66.41 -69.07 -19.33
N ARG A 11 -66.87 -70.32 -19.31
CA ARG A 11 -66.00 -71.47 -18.99
C ARG A 11 -65.41 -72.15 -20.22
N THR A 12 -66.12 -72.11 -21.34
CA THR A 12 -65.70 -72.78 -22.58
C THR A 12 -64.42 -72.13 -23.09
N ASN A 13 -63.35 -72.93 -23.23
CA ASN A 13 -61.99 -72.49 -23.62
C ASN A 13 -61.21 -71.68 -22.57
N LEU A 14 -61.60 -71.70 -21.30
CA LEU A 14 -60.87 -71.00 -20.23
C LEU A 14 -59.53 -71.67 -19.86
N ALA A 15 -59.21 -72.85 -20.40
CA ALA A 15 -58.00 -73.61 -20.09
C ALA A 15 -56.74 -73.12 -20.83
N GLY A 16 -55.57 -73.49 -20.31
CA GLY A 16 -54.29 -73.27 -20.99
C GLY A 16 -53.86 -71.80 -21.01
N VAL A 17 -53.53 -71.28 -22.20
CA VAL A 17 -52.89 -69.95 -22.37
C VAL A 17 -53.79 -68.81 -21.88
N LEU A 18 -55.11 -68.92 -22.06
CA LEU A 18 -56.05 -67.90 -21.58
C LEU A 18 -56.12 -67.86 -20.06
N GLN A 19 -56.15 -69.04 -19.40
CA GLN A 19 -56.06 -69.13 -17.94
C GLN A 19 -54.79 -68.47 -17.42
N SER A 20 -53.64 -68.84 -18.00
CA SER A 20 -52.33 -68.30 -17.59
C SER A 20 -52.24 -66.79 -17.83
N ALA A 21 -52.84 -66.27 -18.91
CA ALA A 21 -52.90 -64.85 -19.17
C ALA A 21 -53.77 -64.10 -18.16
N LEU A 22 -54.96 -64.64 -17.82
CA LEU A 22 -55.84 -64.07 -16.80
C LEU A 22 -55.17 -64.07 -15.42
N VAL A 23 -54.49 -65.15 -15.06
CA VAL A 23 -53.75 -65.28 -13.78
C VAL A 23 -52.59 -64.29 -13.70
N ARG A 24 -51.82 -64.10 -14.78
CA ARG A 24 -50.77 -63.06 -14.83
C ARG A 24 -51.34 -61.65 -14.68
N CYS A 25 -52.59 -61.44 -15.08
CA CYS A 25 -53.29 -60.18 -14.91
C CYS A 25 -54.00 -60.06 -13.55
N GLY A 26 -53.89 -61.02 -12.64
CA GLY A 26 -54.50 -60.93 -11.32
C GLY A 26 -55.63 -61.91 -11.02
N ALA A 27 -56.04 -62.76 -11.96
CA ALA A 27 -57.05 -63.78 -11.68
C ALA A 27 -56.52 -64.85 -10.71
N SER A 28 -57.43 -65.49 -9.97
CA SER A 28 -57.12 -66.62 -9.09
C SER A 28 -57.53 -67.92 -9.78
N ASN A 29 -56.64 -68.93 -9.83
CA ASN A 29 -57.01 -70.24 -10.38
C ASN A 29 -58.17 -70.87 -9.63
N ALA A 30 -58.26 -70.64 -8.32
CA ALA A 30 -59.37 -71.08 -7.48
C ALA A 30 -60.72 -70.48 -7.92
N VAL A 31 -60.73 -69.19 -8.29
CA VAL A 31 -61.95 -68.51 -8.75
C VAL A 31 -62.30 -68.97 -10.15
N LEU A 32 -61.33 -68.99 -11.08
CA LEU A 32 -61.53 -69.45 -12.46
C LEU A 32 -62.06 -70.90 -12.53
N GLY A 33 -61.52 -71.80 -11.70
CA GLY A 33 -61.96 -73.20 -11.64
C GLY A 33 -63.37 -73.40 -11.05
N SER A 34 -63.90 -72.38 -10.36
CA SER A 34 -65.22 -72.44 -9.71
C SER A 34 -66.37 -71.88 -10.55
N ILE A 35 -66.07 -71.30 -11.73
CA ILE A 35 -67.08 -70.70 -12.60
C ILE A 35 -68.00 -71.77 -13.18
N LYS A 36 -69.31 -71.52 -13.12
CA LYS A 36 -70.37 -72.39 -13.65
C LYS A 36 -70.62 -72.13 -15.13
N HIS A 37 -71.11 -73.15 -15.84
CA HIS A 37 -71.54 -72.98 -17.22
C HIS A 37 -72.65 -71.92 -17.26
N ARG A 38 -72.54 -70.95 -18.14
CA ARG A 38 -73.37 -69.73 -18.25
C ARG A 38 -73.46 -68.89 -16.98
N GLY A 39 -72.43 -68.96 -16.15
CA GLY A 39 -72.24 -68.03 -15.03
C GLY A 39 -71.77 -66.65 -15.50
N ALA A 40 -71.65 -65.71 -14.58
CA ALA A 40 -71.01 -64.43 -14.83
C ALA A 40 -69.64 -64.38 -14.14
N TYR A 41 -68.65 -63.76 -14.80
CA TYR A 41 -67.32 -63.51 -14.24
C TYR A 41 -66.79 -62.16 -14.71
N VAL A 42 -66.18 -61.41 -13.80
CA VAL A 42 -65.48 -60.15 -14.09
C VAL A 42 -64.12 -60.18 -13.39
N LEU A 43 -63.07 -59.83 -14.14
CA LEU A 43 -61.73 -59.56 -13.64
C LEU A 43 -61.36 -58.11 -13.94
N VAL A 44 -60.93 -57.39 -12.92
CA VAL A 44 -60.24 -56.11 -13.06
C VAL A 44 -58.84 -56.25 -12.52
N GLY A 45 -57.91 -56.38 -13.46
CA GLY A 45 -56.53 -56.77 -13.21
C GLY A 45 -55.51 -55.76 -13.75
N VAL A 46 -54.29 -55.83 -13.23
CA VAL A 46 -53.13 -55.12 -13.78
C VAL A 46 -52.19 -56.17 -14.38
N PRO A 47 -51.68 -55.98 -15.60
CA PRO A 47 -50.69 -56.91 -16.16
C PRO A 47 -49.52 -57.13 -15.19
N GLU A 48 -49.09 -58.37 -15.04
CA GLU A 48 -47.97 -58.80 -14.19
C GLU A 48 -48.18 -58.64 -12.68
N SER A 49 -49.41 -58.41 -12.23
CA SER A 49 -49.69 -58.30 -10.79
C SER A 49 -49.59 -59.64 -10.03
N GLY A 50 -49.58 -60.77 -10.74
CA GLY A 50 -49.53 -62.11 -10.15
C GLY A 50 -50.89 -62.64 -9.69
N GLU A 51 -50.97 -63.94 -9.39
CA GLU A 51 -52.24 -64.63 -9.07
C GLU A 51 -52.99 -63.98 -7.88
N GLY A 52 -54.29 -63.73 -8.05
CA GLY A 52 -55.16 -63.20 -7.00
C GLY A 52 -54.94 -61.72 -6.62
N ALA A 53 -54.07 -61.01 -7.33
CA ALA A 53 -53.85 -59.57 -7.13
C ALA A 53 -54.90 -58.68 -7.82
N GLY A 54 -55.71 -59.26 -8.72
CA GLY A 54 -56.79 -58.57 -9.43
C GLY A 54 -58.13 -58.76 -8.72
N ALA A 55 -59.03 -57.82 -8.97
CA ALA A 55 -60.36 -57.84 -8.38
C ALA A 55 -61.28 -58.74 -9.19
N GLU A 56 -61.74 -59.81 -8.54
CA GLU A 56 -62.55 -60.84 -9.17
C GLU A 56 -63.94 -60.90 -8.55
N MET A 57 -64.94 -61.02 -9.42
CA MET A 57 -66.30 -61.35 -9.03
C MET A 57 -66.83 -62.47 -9.91
N ARG A 58 -67.64 -63.36 -9.32
CA ARG A 58 -68.37 -64.40 -10.02
C ARG A 58 -69.82 -64.47 -9.51
N ALA A 59 -70.75 -64.84 -10.38
CA ALA A 59 -72.14 -65.10 -10.01
C ALA A 59 -72.68 -66.33 -10.74
N GLY A 60 -73.65 -67.00 -10.13
CA GLY A 60 -74.22 -68.28 -10.58
C GLY A 60 -73.80 -69.44 -9.67
N SER A 61 -74.76 -70.05 -8.98
CA SER A 61 -74.49 -71.18 -8.07
C SER A 61 -74.55 -72.54 -8.77
N VAL A 62 -75.28 -72.60 -9.88
CA VAL A 62 -75.48 -73.79 -10.72
C VAL A 62 -75.26 -73.44 -12.21
N ASP A 63 -75.15 -74.45 -13.04
CA ASP A 63 -75.03 -74.27 -14.49
C ASP A 63 -76.33 -73.69 -15.05
N SER A 64 -76.22 -72.67 -15.92
CA SER A 64 -77.33 -71.91 -16.51
C SER A 64 -78.24 -71.21 -15.50
N ASP A 65 -77.68 -70.77 -14.37
CA ASP A 65 -78.41 -70.03 -13.33
C ASP A 65 -78.93 -68.68 -13.89
N PRO A 66 -80.25 -68.44 -13.93
CA PRO A 66 -80.83 -67.21 -14.45
C PRO A 66 -80.52 -65.97 -13.58
N ALA A 67 -80.01 -66.15 -12.36
CA ALA A 67 -79.54 -65.08 -11.49
C ALA A 67 -78.05 -64.71 -11.72
N SER A 68 -77.40 -65.26 -12.75
CA SER A 68 -75.98 -65.01 -13.06
C SER A 68 -75.74 -63.62 -13.64
N GLN A 69 -75.71 -62.59 -12.78
CA GLN A 69 -75.40 -61.21 -13.15
C GLN A 69 -74.39 -60.60 -12.18
N ILE A 70 -73.44 -59.81 -12.71
CA ILE A 70 -72.46 -59.05 -11.93
C ILE A 70 -72.53 -57.58 -12.34
N SER A 71 -72.63 -56.71 -11.35
CA SER A 71 -72.40 -55.27 -11.50
C SER A 71 -71.13 -54.90 -10.74
N TYR A 72 -70.13 -54.40 -11.45
CA TYR A 72 -68.80 -54.08 -10.90
C TYR A 72 -68.44 -52.62 -11.21
N THR A 73 -68.22 -51.82 -10.17
CA THR A 73 -67.73 -50.43 -10.30
C THR A 73 -66.30 -50.33 -9.79
N PHE A 74 -65.46 -49.62 -10.55
CA PHE A 74 -64.07 -49.36 -10.18
C PHE A 74 -63.67 -47.97 -10.63
N SER A 75 -62.73 -47.38 -9.89
CA SER A 75 -62.15 -46.08 -10.22
C SER A 75 -60.66 -46.21 -10.50
N MET A 76 -60.18 -45.47 -11.50
CA MET A 76 -58.78 -45.45 -11.91
C MET A 76 -58.24 -44.02 -11.96
N LEU A 77 -56.95 -43.87 -11.67
CA LEU A 77 -56.20 -42.61 -11.81
C LEU A 77 -54.86 -42.96 -12.43
N ASN A 78 -54.55 -42.34 -13.58
CA ASN A 78 -53.29 -42.54 -14.32
C ASN A 78 -52.93 -44.01 -14.57
N GLY A 79 -53.93 -44.83 -14.91
CA GLY A 79 -53.74 -46.26 -15.20
C GLY A 79 -53.66 -47.18 -13.98
N ARG A 80 -53.89 -46.66 -12.76
CA ARG A 80 -53.84 -47.43 -11.50
C ARG A 80 -55.21 -47.53 -10.84
N LEU A 81 -55.56 -48.72 -10.33
CA LEU A 81 -56.82 -48.98 -9.61
C LEU A 81 -56.81 -48.27 -8.23
N LEU A 82 -57.80 -47.43 -7.94
CA LEU A 82 -57.92 -46.73 -6.64
C LEU A 82 -58.89 -47.42 -5.69
N SER A 83 -59.91 -48.08 -6.23
CA SER A 83 -60.89 -48.80 -5.44
C SER A 83 -61.36 -50.05 -6.17
N GLY A 84 -61.48 -51.14 -5.42
CA GLY A 84 -62.04 -52.42 -5.82
C GLY A 84 -62.52 -53.18 -4.57
N PRO A 85 -63.41 -54.16 -4.70
CA PRO A 85 -63.90 -54.95 -3.57
C PRO A 85 -62.76 -55.75 -2.90
N ASN A 86 -62.85 -55.98 -1.58
CA ASN A 86 -61.90 -56.75 -0.76
C ASN A 86 -60.48 -56.16 -0.56
N GLY A 87 -60.26 -54.86 -0.79
CA GLY A 87 -59.06 -54.14 -0.31
C GLY A 87 -57.79 -54.20 -1.16
N GLN A 88 -57.83 -54.80 -2.36
CA GLN A 88 -56.65 -54.97 -3.23
C GLN A 88 -56.03 -53.67 -3.77
N ALA A 89 -56.83 -52.61 -3.98
CA ALA A 89 -56.30 -51.30 -4.35
C ALA A 89 -55.40 -50.69 -3.26
N ALA A 90 -55.68 -50.97 -1.98
CA ALA A 90 -54.86 -50.53 -0.86
C ALA A 90 -53.49 -51.25 -0.84
N ALA A 91 -53.43 -52.53 -1.22
CA ALA A 91 -52.19 -53.30 -1.26
C ALA A 91 -51.20 -52.79 -2.32
N LEU A 92 -51.69 -52.50 -3.53
CA LEU A 92 -50.86 -51.91 -4.61
C LEU A 92 -50.44 -50.47 -4.29
N ALA A 93 -51.29 -49.70 -3.63
CA ALA A 93 -50.94 -48.38 -3.15
C ALA A 93 -49.84 -48.44 -2.09
N GLN A 94 -49.97 -49.35 -1.13
CA GLN A 94 -48.99 -49.59 -0.08
C GLN A 94 -47.64 -50.03 -0.64
N ALA A 95 -47.61 -50.95 -1.61
CA ALA A 95 -46.36 -51.40 -2.22
C ALA A 95 -45.58 -50.27 -2.92
N ALA A 96 -46.26 -49.39 -3.65
CA ALA A 96 -45.62 -48.25 -4.31
C ALA A 96 -45.10 -47.22 -3.29
N VAL A 97 -45.87 -46.95 -2.22
CA VAL A 97 -45.43 -46.09 -1.12
C VAL A 97 -44.20 -46.66 -0.45
N THR A 98 -44.17 -47.97 -0.18
CA THR A 98 -43.00 -48.64 0.40
C THR A 98 -41.79 -48.56 -0.53
N SER A 99 -41.96 -48.78 -1.83
CA SER A 99 -40.87 -48.66 -2.81
C SER A 99 -40.27 -47.25 -2.85
N GLU A 100 -41.11 -46.21 -2.91
CA GLU A 100 -40.66 -44.82 -2.89
C GLU A 100 -39.99 -44.47 -1.54
N ALA A 101 -40.54 -44.95 -0.42
CA ALA A 101 -39.95 -44.74 0.90
C ALA A 101 -38.54 -45.37 0.99
N THR A 102 -38.36 -46.58 0.45
CA THR A 102 -37.04 -47.22 0.37
C THR A 102 -36.08 -46.45 -0.55
N ALA A 103 -36.54 -45.98 -1.70
CA ALA A 103 -35.73 -45.19 -2.62
C ALA A 103 -35.24 -43.88 -1.96
N ARG A 104 -36.13 -43.18 -1.25
CA ARG A 104 -35.79 -41.97 -0.49
C ARG A 104 -34.83 -42.25 0.65
N ALA A 105 -35.07 -43.28 1.45
CA ALA A 105 -34.17 -43.66 2.53
C ALA A 105 -32.74 -43.96 2.02
N ASN A 106 -32.62 -44.65 0.88
CA ASN A 106 -31.33 -44.91 0.26
C ASN A 106 -30.66 -43.62 -0.25
N ALA A 107 -31.41 -42.72 -0.87
CA ALA A 107 -30.90 -41.43 -1.33
C ALA A 107 -30.44 -40.54 -0.16
N ASP A 108 -31.21 -40.50 0.92
CA ASP A 108 -30.87 -39.76 2.15
C ASP A 108 -29.62 -40.33 2.81
N GLY A 109 -29.47 -41.66 2.83
CA GLY A 109 -28.24 -42.33 3.30
C GLY A 109 -27.02 -41.93 2.47
N ALA A 110 -27.14 -41.96 1.14
CA ALA A 110 -26.05 -41.53 0.24
C ALA A 110 -25.72 -40.04 0.40
N LEU A 111 -26.73 -39.18 0.59
CA LEU A 111 -26.53 -37.77 0.86
C LEU A 111 -25.83 -37.55 2.20
N SER A 112 -26.21 -38.28 3.26
CA SER A 112 -25.56 -38.22 4.57
C SER A 112 -24.07 -38.55 4.47
N SER A 113 -23.70 -39.64 3.77
CA SER A 113 -22.29 -39.99 3.58
C SER A 113 -21.50 -38.93 2.80
N ARG A 114 -22.12 -38.27 1.82
CA ARG A 114 -21.51 -37.14 1.10
C ARG A 114 -21.33 -35.92 2.03
N ILE A 115 -22.31 -35.64 2.89
CA ILE A 115 -22.21 -34.56 3.89
C ILE A 115 -21.07 -34.84 4.87
N ASP A 116 -20.94 -36.07 5.38
CA ASP A 116 -19.85 -36.45 6.29
C ASP A 116 -18.48 -36.28 5.62
N THR A 117 -18.36 -36.67 4.34
CA THR A 117 -17.13 -36.51 3.55
C THR A 117 -16.77 -35.04 3.36
N VAL A 118 -17.75 -34.20 3.03
CA VAL A 118 -17.53 -32.75 2.84
C VAL A 118 -17.18 -32.09 4.18
N SER A 119 -17.84 -32.46 5.27
CA SER A 119 -17.57 -31.96 6.61
C SER A 119 -16.14 -32.31 7.06
N ALA A 120 -15.72 -33.56 6.87
CA ALA A 120 -14.35 -33.99 7.16
C ALA A 120 -13.31 -33.23 6.29
N SER A 121 -13.61 -33.03 5.01
CA SER A 121 -12.73 -32.26 4.11
C SER A 121 -12.64 -30.80 4.52
N ALA A 122 -13.75 -30.19 4.93
CA ALA A 122 -13.78 -28.81 5.43
C ALA A 122 -12.98 -28.66 6.72
N ALA A 123 -13.08 -29.63 7.65
CA ALA A 123 -12.29 -29.64 8.87
C ALA A 123 -10.78 -29.79 8.59
N ALA A 124 -10.41 -30.69 7.66
CA ALA A 124 -9.02 -30.87 7.25
C ALA A 124 -8.46 -29.60 6.59
N ASN A 125 -9.22 -28.97 5.69
CA ASN A 125 -8.83 -27.70 5.06
C ASN A 125 -8.68 -26.58 6.09
N THR A 126 -9.60 -26.50 7.06
CA THR A 126 -9.50 -25.51 8.16
C THR A 126 -8.20 -25.70 8.93
N ALA A 127 -7.87 -26.93 9.31
CA ALA A 127 -6.63 -27.23 10.02
C ALA A 127 -5.38 -26.89 9.18
N ALA A 128 -5.38 -27.21 7.89
CA ALA A 128 -4.28 -26.90 6.98
C ALA A 128 -4.08 -25.38 6.82
N ILE A 129 -5.17 -24.62 6.67
CA ILE A 129 -5.13 -23.15 6.58
C ILE A 129 -4.59 -22.55 7.88
N THR A 130 -5.07 -23.00 9.03
CA THR A 130 -4.57 -22.52 10.33
C THR A 130 -3.09 -22.86 10.54
N GLY A 131 -2.65 -24.05 10.09
CA GLY A 131 -1.23 -24.44 10.12
C GLY A 131 -0.35 -23.54 9.25
N GLU A 132 -0.78 -23.26 8.01
CA GLU A 132 -0.08 -22.34 7.10
C GLU A 132 -0.05 -20.91 7.64
N GLN A 133 -1.16 -20.43 8.21
CA GLN A 133 -1.23 -19.11 8.85
C GLN A 133 -0.21 -18.99 9.99
N LYS A 134 -0.11 -20.02 10.84
CA LYS A 134 0.88 -20.05 11.91
C LYS A 134 2.31 -20.07 11.36
N SER A 135 2.59 -20.91 10.36
CA SER A 135 3.92 -20.98 9.76
C SER A 135 4.36 -19.66 9.12
N ARG A 136 3.43 -18.93 8.50
CA ARG A 136 3.69 -17.59 7.95
C ARG A 136 3.97 -16.57 9.06
N ALA A 137 3.14 -16.53 10.10
CA ALA A 137 3.34 -15.61 11.22
C ALA A 137 4.70 -15.84 11.93
N ASP A 138 5.08 -17.10 12.11
CA ASP A 138 6.38 -17.48 12.71
C ASP A 138 7.55 -17.05 11.78
N ALA A 139 7.41 -17.24 10.46
CA ALA A 139 8.41 -16.80 9.47
C ALA A 139 8.53 -15.27 9.38
N ASP A 140 7.42 -14.55 9.44
CA ASP A 140 7.39 -13.09 9.41
C ASP A 140 8.02 -12.49 10.67
N SER A 141 7.78 -13.10 11.83
CA SER A 141 8.42 -12.72 13.09
C SER A 141 9.95 -12.91 13.04
N ALA A 142 10.42 -14.00 12.43
CA ALA A 142 11.84 -14.25 12.21
C ALA A 142 12.45 -13.25 11.21
N LEU A 143 11.71 -12.89 10.16
CA LEU A 143 12.13 -11.88 9.19
C LEU A 143 12.23 -10.49 9.84
N SER A 144 11.25 -10.10 10.65
CA SER A 144 11.27 -8.84 11.41
C SER A 144 12.50 -8.75 12.32
N SER A 145 12.81 -9.82 13.04
CA SER A 145 14.00 -9.88 13.90
C SER A 145 15.30 -9.71 13.12
N ARG A 146 15.40 -10.33 11.92
CA ARG A 146 16.55 -10.18 11.02
C ARG A 146 16.66 -8.74 10.50
N VAL A 147 15.53 -8.13 10.16
CA VAL A 147 15.45 -6.74 9.73
C VAL A 147 15.95 -5.79 10.82
N ASP A 148 15.50 -5.96 12.05
CA ASP A 148 15.94 -5.15 13.20
C ASP A 148 17.46 -5.27 13.43
N SER A 149 17.99 -6.50 13.31
CA SER A 149 19.43 -6.73 13.42
C SER A 149 20.22 -6.03 12.30
N VAL A 150 19.74 -6.09 11.05
CA VAL A 150 20.39 -5.43 9.91
C VAL A 150 20.35 -3.91 10.08
N LEU A 151 19.21 -3.35 10.53
CA LEU A 151 19.07 -1.93 10.80
C LEU A 151 20.01 -1.46 11.91
N ALA A 152 20.13 -2.22 12.99
CA ALA A 152 21.07 -1.94 14.08
C ALA A 152 22.53 -1.94 13.59
N SER A 153 22.93 -2.94 12.79
CA SER A 153 24.26 -2.97 12.19
C SER A 153 24.51 -1.82 11.21
N ALA A 154 23.52 -1.46 10.39
CA ALA A 154 23.64 -0.33 9.46
C ALA A 154 23.82 1.00 10.20
N ASN A 155 23.02 1.24 11.25
CA ASN A 155 23.15 2.43 12.10
C ASN A 155 24.50 2.46 12.83
N GLY A 156 24.96 1.32 13.35
CA GLY A 156 26.28 1.19 13.95
C GLY A 156 27.42 1.51 12.98
N ASN A 157 27.33 1.01 11.75
CA ASN A 157 28.30 1.29 10.70
C ASN A 157 28.29 2.77 10.28
N ALA A 158 27.11 3.39 10.14
CA ALA A 158 27.00 4.82 9.82
C ALA A 158 27.65 5.70 10.91
N ALA A 159 27.46 5.36 12.18
CA ALA A 159 28.13 6.04 13.29
C ALA A 159 29.65 5.84 13.26
N ALA A 160 30.12 4.61 13.01
CA ALA A 160 31.55 4.32 12.91
C ALA A 160 32.23 5.07 11.74
N ILE A 161 31.57 5.15 10.58
CA ILE A 161 32.05 5.91 9.43
C ILE A 161 32.15 7.40 9.77
N THR A 162 31.13 7.96 10.42
CA THR A 162 31.13 9.37 10.83
C THR A 162 32.26 9.66 11.83
N ALA A 163 32.50 8.75 12.76
CA ALA A 163 33.59 8.87 13.73
C ALA A 163 34.96 8.82 13.04
N GLU A 164 35.16 7.89 12.10
CA GLU A 164 36.38 7.77 11.30
C GLU A 164 36.63 9.01 10.44
N GLN A 165 35.58 9.57 9.80
CA GLN A 165 35.67 10.81 9.03
C GLN A 165 36.17 11.98 9.90
N LYS A 166 35.63 12.11 11.11
CA LYS A 166 36.08 13.13 12.05
C LYS A 166 37.53 12.90 12.47
N ALA A 167 37.90 11.66 12.77
CA ALA A 167 39.27 11.32 13.17
C ALA A 167 40.28 11.64 12.06
N ARG A 168 39.95 11.36 10.80
CA ARG A 168 40.78 11.72 9.64
C ARG A 168 40.90 13.22 9.48
N ALA A 169 39.79 13.96 9.49
CA ALA A 169 39.81 15.43 9.36
C ALA A 169 40.63 16.11 10.47
N ASP A 170 40.51 15.63 11.70
CA ASP A 170 41.31 16.10 12.85
C ASP A 170 42.81 15.77 12.65
N GLY A 171 43.13 14.56 12.18
CA GLY A 171 44.48 14.11 11.87
C GLY A 171 45.13 14.91 10.73
N ASP A 172 44.39 15.19 9.67
CA ASP A 172 44.84 15.99 8.53
C ASP A 172 45.08 17.44 8.93
N SER A 173 44.21 18.00 9.78
CA SER A 173 44.41 19.34 10.35
C SER A 173 45.67 19.40 11.21
N ALA A 174 45.93 18.37 12.03
CA ALA A 174 47.14 18.27 12.84
C ALA A 174 48.40 18.12 11.96
N ASN A 175 48.35 17.30 10.91
CA ASN A 175 49.45 17.13 9.97
C ASN A 175 49.73 18.42 9.19
N ALA A 176 48.70 19.13 8.72
CA ALA A 176 48.84 20.42 8.05
C ALA A 176 49.49 21.48 8.95
N ALA A 177 49.13 21.51 10.23
CA ALA A 177 49.75 22.39 11.22
C ALA A 177 51.23 22.02 11.46
N ALA A 178 51.54 20.72 11.58
CA ALA A 178 52.90 20.23 11.74
C ALA A 178 53.79 20.58 10.52
N ILE A 179 53.27 20.40 9.30
CA ILE A 179 53.95 20.79 8.06
C ILE A 179 54.20 22.29 8.00
N SER A 180 53.21 23.11 8.36
CA SER A 180 53.34 24.56 8.39
C SER A 180 54.42 25.01 9.39
N SER A 181 54.45 24.40 10.58
CA SER A 181 55.49 24.66 11.58
C SER A 181 56.88 24.25 11.11
N LEU A 182 57.00 23.10 10.44
CA LEU A 182 58.26 22.65 9.86
C LEU A 182 58.73 23.60 8.75
N SER A 183 57.83 24.05 7.88
CA SER A 183 58.14 25.04 6.83
C SER A 183 58.71 26.32 7.43
N ALA A 184 58.09 26.85 8.49
CA ALA A 184 58.59 28.06 9.17
C ALA A 184 60.00 27.85 9.75
N LYS A 185 60.26 26.71 10.40
CA LYS A 185 61.60 26.39 10.91
C LYS A 185 62.64 26.25 9.79
N VAL A 186 62.26 25.70 8.64
CA VAL A 186 63.14 25.58 7.47
C VAL A 186 63.46 26.97 6.92
N ASP A 187 62.48 27.86 6.82
CA ASP A 187 62.67 29.24 6.38
C ASP A 187 63.57 30.03 7.36
N ASP A 188 63.35 29.88 8.67
CA ASP A 188 64.19 30.48 9.72
C ASP A 188 65.64 29.99 9.64
N ASN A 189 65.83 28.67 9.48
CA ASN A 189 67.15 28.07 9.31
C ASN A 189 67.84 28.58 8.03
N ALA A 190 67.10 28.70 6.92
CA ALA A 190 67.64 29.25 5.67
C ALA A 190 68.11 30.71 5.84
N ALA A 191 67.34 31.53 6.57
CA ALA A 191 67.72 32.90 6.91
C ALA A 191 68.95 32.94 7.83
N ALA A 192 69.01 32.09 8.86
CA ALA A 192 70.16 32.01 9.77
C ALA A 192 71.45 31.59 9.04
N ILE A 193 71.37 30.59 8.15
CA ILE A 193 72.50 30.15 7.32
C ILE A 193 72.98 31.28 6.40
N THR A 194 72.05 32.02 5.78
CA THR A 194 72.38 33.16 4.92
C THR A 194 73.08 34.29 5.70
N SER A 195 72.63 34.55 6.92
CA SER A 195 73.24 35.53 7.84
C SER A 195 74.67 35.12 8.22
N GLU A 196 74.86 33.86 8.62
CA GLU A 196 76.18 33.30 8.95
C GLU A 196 77.13 33.32 7.75
N ALA A 197 76.67 32.97 6.56
CA ALA A 197 77.45 33.04 5.33
C ALA A 197 77.92 34.47 5.04
N THR A 198 77.04 35.46 5.23
CA THR A 198 77.36 36.90 5.06
C THR A 198 78.35 37.38 6.11
N ALA A 199 78.19 36.94 7.37
CA ALA A 199 79.09 37.27 8.46
C ALA A 199 80.50 36.71 8.23
N ARG A 200 80.61 35.45 7.76
CA ARG A 200 81.90 34.84 7.40
C ARG A 200 82.56 35.57 6.23
N ALA A 201 81.84 35.83 5.15
CA ALA A 201 82.39 36.59 4.02
C ALA A 201 82.93 37.97 4.43
N SER A 202 82.25 38.64 5.36
CA SER A 202 82.69 39.92 5.93
C SER A 202 83.93 39.77 6.82
N ALA A 203 83.97 38.73 7.66
CA ALA A 203 85.12 38.42 8.51
C ALA A 203 86.35 38.04 7.68
N ASP A 204 86.18 37.25 6.63
CA ASP A 204 87.23 36.85 5.70
C ASP A 204 87.77 38.07 4.94
N SER A 205 86.89 38.97 4.50
CA SER A 205 87.29 40.26 3.90
C SER A 205 88.09 41.12 4.88
N ALA A 206 87.69 41.20 6.15
CA ALA A 206 88.42 41.95 7.17
C ALA A 206 89.78 41.31 7.53
N LEU A 207 89.85 39.98 7.56
CA LEU A 207 91.08 39.23 7.77
C LEU A 207 92.05 39.43 6.60
N SER A 208 91.54 39.35 5.37
CA SER A 208 92.31 39.61 4.14
C SER A 208 92.92 41.00 4.16
N ASN A 209 92.14 42.04 4.50
CA ASN A 209 92.65 43.41 4.68
C ASN A 209 93.72 43.53 5.78
N ARG A 210 93.59 42.80 6.90
CA ARG A 210 94.63 42.76 7.96
C ARG A 210 95.90 42.10 7.45
N ILE A 211 95.77 40.98 6.73
CA ILE A 211 96.90 40.27 6.13
C ILE A 211 97.60 41.16 5.11
N GLU A 212 96.87 41.85 4.24
CA GLU A 212 97.44 42.81 3.29
C GLU A 212 98.22 43.91 4.01
N ARG A 213 97.65 44.54 5.05
CA ARG A 213 98.36 45.56 5.85
C ARG A 213 99.62 45.01 6.53
N VAL A 214 99.55 43.82 7.10
CA VAL A 214 100.72 43.17 7.72
C VAL A 214 101.76 42.82 6.66
N SER A 215 101.34 42.33 5.49
CA SER A 215 102.24 42.04 4.37
C SER A 215 102.91 43.31 3.83
N ALA A 216 102.21 44.44 3.80
CA ALA A 216 102.77 45.74 3.41
C ALA A 216 103.76 46.28 4.47
N GLN A 217 103.54 46.00 5.76
CA GLN A 217 104.51 46.31 6.83
C GLN A 217 105.71 45.34 6.81
N ILE A 218 105.50 44.09 6.41
CA ILE A 218 106.52 43.06 6.17
C ILE A 218 106.88 43.05 4.67
N ASN A 219 107.01 44.22 4.06
CA ASN A 219 107.61 44.32 2.73
C ASN A 219 109.13 44.17 2.89
N VAL A 220 109.56 42.94 3.18
CA VAL A 220 110.97 42.56 3.23
C VAL A 220 111.45 42.43 1.78
N PRO A 221 112.58 43.03 1.39
CA PRO A 221 113.05 43.05 0.01
C PRO A 221 113.08 41.65 -0.57
N MET A 222 112.31 41.37 -1.63
CA MET A 222 112.18 40.05 -2.23
C MET A 222 113.45 39.65 -3.02
N ALA A 223 113.75 38.35 -3.06
CA ALA A 223 114.89 37.83 -3.83
C ALA A 223 114.50 37.93 -5.31
N GLY A 224 115.07 38.89 -6.03
CA GLY A 224 114.78 39.16 -7.44
C GLY A 224 113.88 40.37 -7.75
N ASP A 225 113.45 41.16 -6.77
CA ASP A 225 112.94 42.52 -7.06
C ASP A 225 114.12 43.40 -7.52
N THR A 226 113.83 44.45 -8.31
CA THR A 226 114.67 45.27 -9.21
C THR A 226 116.05 45.75 -8.73
N GLY A 227 116.51 45.36 -7.53
CA GLY A 227 117.88 45.53 -7.02
C GLY A 227 118.44 44.43 -6.10
N GLY A 228 117.79 43.27 -5.94
CA GLY A 228 118.22 42.19 -5.02
C GLY A 228 118.66 40.90 -5.72
N ASN A 229 119.90 40.45 -5.49
CA ASN A 229 120.41 39.17 -5.99
C ASN A 229 119.56 37.98 -5.51
N ALA A 230 119.13 37.13 -6.44
CA ALA A 230 118.48 35.84 -6.14
C ALA A 230 119.46 34.95 -5.34
N GLY A 231 119.16 34.69 -4.07
CA GLY A 231 120.01 33.87 -3.17
C GLY A 231 120.28 34.46 -1.78
N SER A 232 119.69 35.62 -1.43
CA SER A 232 119.81 36.18 -0.07
C SER A 232 119.09 35.30 0.98
N THR A 233 119.79 34.93 2.04
CA THR A 233 119.25 34.18 3.21
C THR A 233 118.35 35.02 4.11
N SER A 234 118.21 36.32 3.86
CA SER A 234 117.37 37.25 4.63
C SER A 234 115.99 37.50 4.00
N VAL A 235 115.59 36.72 2.99
CA VAL A 235 114.38 36.99 2.21
C VAL A 235 113.48 35.77 2.09
N TYR A 236 112.19 35.96 2.40
CA TYR A 236 111.20 34.88 2.53
C TYR A 236 110.47 34.60 1.20
N ALA A 237 110.92 33.58 0.46
CA ALA A 237 110.18 33.02 -0.67
C ALA A 237 108.92 32.21 -0.24
N GLY A 238 108.78 31.86 1.05
CA GLY A 238 107.70 30.99 1.54
C GLY A 238 106.33 31.65 1.73
N VAL A 239 106.27 32.96 2.01
CA VAL A 239 105.02 33.64 2.38
C VAL A 239 104.05 33.77 1.19
N TRP A 240 104.56 33.98 -0.02
CA TRP A 240 103.75 34.12 -1.23
C TRP A 240 103.13 32.78 -1.68
N SER A 241 103.86 31.68 -1.51
CA SER A 241 103.38 30.32 -1.76
C SER A 241 102.25 29.94 -0.81
N GLU A 242 102.36 30.32 0.46
CA GLU A 242 101.33 30.01 1.46
C GLU A 242 100.09 30.91 1.34
N GLN A 243 100.27 32.17 0.95
CA GLN A 243 99.15 33.08 0.65
C GLN A 243 98.39 32.65 -0.61
N SER A 244 99.09 32.20 -1.65
CA SER A 244 98.48 31.64 -2.86
C SER A 244 97.75 30.33 -2.55
N ALA A 245 98.36 29.45 -1.76
CA ALA A 245 97.73 28.19 -1.35
C ALA A 245 96.47 28.42 -0.51
N ARG A 246 96.44 29.47 0.34
CA ARG A 246 95.23 29.87 1.07
C ARG A 246 94.15 30.43 0.14
N ALA A 247 94.49 31.31 -0.79
CA ALA A 247 93.54 31.85 -1.76
C ALA A 247 92.93 30.76 -2.65
N GLU A 248 93.72 29.76 -3.07
CA GLU A 248 93.23 28.59 -3.79
C GLU A 248 92.31 27.71 -2.92
N ALA A 249 92.63 27.52 -1.64
CA ALA A 249 91.79 26.77 -0.70
C ALA A 249 90.46 27.48 -0.41
N ASP A 250 90.46 28.81 -0.30
CA ASP A 250 89.26 29.63 -0.10
C ASP A 250 88.38 29.62 -1.35
N LEU A 251 88.98 29.72 -2.55
CA LEU A 251 88.26 29.59 -3.82
C LEU A 251 87.61 28.21 -3.96
N ALA A 252 88.35 27.14 -3.64
CA ALA A 252 87.81 25.78 -3.65
C ALA A 252 86.67 25.60 -2.63
N THR A 253 86.76 26.24 -1.48
CA THR A 253 85.71 26.22 -0.46
C THR A 253 84.47 26.99 -0.93
N SER A 254 84.64 28.18 -1.52
CA SER A 254 83.54 28.96 -2.10
C SER A 254 82.82 28.19 -3.21
N GLN A 255 83.57 27.56 -4.12
CA GLN A 255 82.98 26.72 -5.18
C GLN A 255 82.16 25.55 -4.62
N ARG A 256 82.63 24.91 -3.54
CA ARG A 256 81.83 23.89 -2.84
C ARG A 256 80.60 24.46 -2.19
N VAL A 257 80.68 25.65 -1.56
CA VAL A 257 79.52 26.32 -0.95
C VAL A 257 78.49 26.66 -2.02
N ASP A 258 78.90 27.20 -3.17
CA ASP A 258 78.00 27.50 -4.28
C ASP A 258 77.35 26.21 -4.82
N THR A 259 78.13 25.15 -4.97
CA THR A 259 77.63 23.83 -5.42
C THR A 259 76.61 23.26 -4.43
N VAL A 260 76.91 23.28 -3.13
CA VAL A 260 76.01 22.77 -2.09
C VAL A 260 74.75 23.63 -1.99
N THR A 261 74.87 24.95 -2.12
CA THR A 261 73.73 25.88 -2.11
C THR A 261 72.81 25.63 -3.30
N ALA A 262 73.37 25.42 -4.49
CA ALA A 262 72.61 25.07 -5.69
C ALA A 262 71.92 23.69 -5.55
N GLN A 263 72.63 22.69 -5.03
CA GLN A 263 72.06 21.36 -4.76
C GLN A 263 70.92 21.43 -3.75
N LEU A 264 71.07 22.22 -2.68
CA LEU A 264 70.02 22.41 -1.66
C LEU A 264 68.80 23.14 -2.23
N SER A 265 69.01 24.14 -3.08
CA SER A 265 67.94 24.84 -3.77
C SER A 265 67.13 23.91 -4.69
N ASN A 266 67.84 23.07 -5.45
CA ASN A 266 67.20 22.06 -6.30
C ASN A 266 66.43 21.03 -5.47
N ALA A 267 67.03 20.49 -4.41
CA ALA A 267 66.37 19.55 -3.52
C ALA A 267 65.12 20.15 -2.85
N ASN A 268 65.15 21.44 -2.46
CA ASN A 268 63.99 22.14 -1.92
C ASN A 268 62.86 22.32 -2.95
N ASN A 269 63.21 22.60 -4.21
CA ASN A 269 62.22 22.71 -5.28
C ASN A 269 61.58 21.35 -5.60
N GLU A 270 62.36 20.27 -5.65
CA GLU A 270 61.86 18.91 -5.81
C GLU A 270 60.96 18.49 -4.65
N LEU A 271 61.36 18.76 -3.41
CA LEU A 271 60.56 18.46 -2.22
C LEU A 271 59.23 19.24 -2.24
N ARG A 272 59.25 20.53 -2.59
CA ARG A 272 58.02 21.34 -2.72
C ARG A 272 57.07 20.79 -3.80
N ALA A 273 57.61 20.34 -4.93
CA ALA A 273 56.83 19.73 -6.00
C ALA A 273 56.22 18.39 -5.56
N ALA A 274 57.00 17.54 -4.88
CA ALA A 274 56.53 16.27 -4.35
C ALA A 274 55.42 16.47 -3.30
N VAL A 275 55.59 17.41 -2.36
CA VAL A 275 54.59 17.73 -1.35
C VAL A 275 53.30 18.27 -1.98
N ARG A 276 53.38 19.13 -3.01
CA ARG A 276 52.19 19.58 -3.74
C ARG A 276 51.47 18.43 -4.43
N THR A 277 52.21 17.59 -5.14
CA THR A 277 51.66 16.44 -5.86
C THR A 277 50.94 15.50 -4.89
N GLU A 278 51.56 15.20 -3.75
CA GLU A 278 50.94 14.38 -2.70
C GLU A 278 49.71 15.06 -2.09
N SER A 279 49.75 16.36 -1.85
CA SER A 279 48.61 17.12 -1.32
C SER A 279 47.43 17.14 -2.28
N GLU A 280 47.68 17.30 -3.58
CA GLU A 280 46.66 17.24 -4.63
C GLU A 280 46.08 15.83 -4.76
N ALA A 281 46.93 14.80 -4.71
CA ALA A 281 46.51 13.40 -4.74
C ALA A 281 45.64 13.03 -3.53
N ARG A 282 46.00 13.47 -2.32
CA ARG A 282 45.15 13.29 -1.13
C ARG A 282 43.82 14.01 -1.27
N ALA A 283 43.81 15.28 -1.68
CA ALA A 283 42.57 16.03 -1.85
C ALA A 283 41.63 15.39 -2.89
N ALA A 284 42.17 14.83 -3.98
CA ALA A 284 41.40 14.10 -4.97
C ALA A 284 40.83 12.78 -4.41
N ALA A 285 41.64 12.03 -3.65
CA ALA A 285 41.20 10.82 -2.96
C ALA A 285 40.08 11.12 -1.95
N ASP A 286 40.20 12.20 -1.17
CA ASP A 286 39.20 12.65 -0.21
C ASP A 286 37.89 13.03 -0.90
N SER A 287 37.97 13.75 -2.02
CA SER A 287 36.78 14.11 -2.80
C SER A 287 36.06 12.86 -3.33
N ALA A 288 36.81 11.90 -3.88
CA ALA A 288 36.24 10.64 -4.36
C ALA A 288 35.62 9.81 -3.22
N GLN A 289 36.28 9.75 -2.06
CA GLN A 289 35.80 9.01 -0.90
C GLN A 289 34.56 9.68 -0.29
N ALA A 290 34.52 11.02 -0.21
CA ALA A 290 33.35 11.78 0.22
C ALA A 290 32.13 11.58 -0.70
N GLN A 291 32.36 11.52 -2.03
CA GLN A 291 31.32 11.19 -3.00
C GLN A 291 30.80 9.77 -2.83
N GLN A 292 31.69 8.79 -2.64
CA GLN A 292 31.29 7.40 -2.35
C GLN A 292 30.47 7.33 -1.06
N ILE A 293 30.88 8.02 0.00
CA ILE A 293 30.16 8.03 1.28
C ILE A 293 28.80 8.71 1.15
N THR A 294 28.70 9.81 0.39
CA THR A 294 27.40 10.48 0.15
C THR A 294 26.45 9.55 -0.62
N THR A 295 26.97 8.81 -1.60
CA THR A 295 26.21 7.81 -2.35
C THR A 295 25.73 6.67 -1.45
N VAL A 296 26.62 6.15 -0.58
CA VAL A 296 26.28 5.10 0.38
C VAL A 296 25.25 5.60 1.41
N GLN A 297 25.37 6.83 1.89
CA GLN A 297 24.41 7.41 2.84
C GLN A 297 23.02 7.55 2.19
N ALA A 298 22.95 7.98 0.94
CA ALA A 298 21.69 8.04 0.19
C ALA A 298 21.05 6.65 0.06
N GLN A 299 21.83 5.64 -0.34
CA GLN A 299 21.35 4.25 -0.42
C GLN A 299 20.91 3.69 0.94
N ILE A 300 21.61 4.00 2.02
CA ILE A 300 21.21 3.60 3.38
C ILE A 300 19.89 4.24 3.77
N ASN A 301 19.70 5.53 3.47
CA ASN A 301 18.45 6.23 3.78
C ASN A 301 17.27 5.64 2.98
N ASP A 302 17.48 5.34 1.69
CA ASP A 302 16.47 4.73 0.84
C ASP A 302 16.12 3.30 1.31
N ASN A 303 17.14 2.51 1.66
CA ASN A 303 16.93 1.18 2.23
C ASN A 303 16.26 1.23 3.60
N SER A 304 16.63 2.18 4.47
CA SER A 304 16.00 2.37 5.77
C SER A 304 14.52 2.72 5.60
N ALA A 305 14.19 3.62 4.67
CA ALA A 305 12.81 3.95 4.35
C ALA A 305 12.03 2.75 3.79
N ALA A 306 12.62 1.99 2.86
CA ALA A 306 12.00 0.78 2.31
C ALA A 306 11.77 -0.29 3.39
N VAL A 307 12.76 -0.51 4.25
CA VAL A 307 12.70 -1.44 5.38
C VAL A 307 11.65 -0.98 6.40
N GLN A 308 11.57 0.32 6.70
CA GLN A 308 10.60 0.85 7.65
C GLN A 308 9.17 0.72 7.12
N VAL A 309 8.94 0.95 5.81
CA VAL A 309 7.66 0.68 5.14
C VAL A 309 7.29 -0.80 5.24
N VAL A 310 8.25 -1.70 4.97
CA VAL A 310 8.04 -3.14 5.06
C VAL A 310 7.77 -3.58 6.51
N ALA A 311 8.54 -3.08 7.49
CA ALA A 311 8.38 -3.39 8.91
C ALA A 311 7.03 -2.90 9.47
N THR A 312 6.57 -1.71 9.08
CA THR A 312 5.21 -1.25 9.44
C THR A 312 4.13 -2.09 8.77
N SER A 313 4.34 -2.51 7.51
CA SER A 313 3.40 -3.39 6.80
C SER A 313 3.29 -4.77 7.46
N TYR A 314 4.40 -5.30 7.99
CA TYR A 314 4.42 -6.58 8.73
C TYR A 314 3.80 -6.47 10.12
N ALA A 315 4.07 -5.38 10.85
CA ALA A 315 3.47 -5.14 12.17
C ALA A 315 1.94 -5.01 12.10
N ASP A 316 1.41 -4.39 11.03
CA ASP A 316 -0.03 -4.23 10.82
C ASP A 316 -0.75 -5.55 10.46
N LEU A 317 -0.06 -6.52 9.85
CA LEU A 317 -0.63 -7.81 9.47
C LEU A 317 -0.84 -8.79 10.66
N ASN A 318 -0.07 -8.66 11.74
CA ASN A 318 -0.14 -9.56 12.90
C ASN A 318 -1.19 -9.14 13.95
N GLY A 319 -1.89 -8.00 13.75
CA GLY A 319 -2.82 -7.42 14.72
C GLY A 319 -4.31 -7.53 14.37
N GLN A 320 -4.71 -7.43 13.10
CA GLN A 320 -6.12 -7.48 12.69
C GLN A 320 -6.23 -7.45 11.16
N LEU A 321 -6.89 -8.42 10.55
CA LEU A 321 -7.44 -8.30 9.20
C LEU A 321 -8.66 -7.36 9.25
N SER A 322 -8.39 -6.07 9.41
CA SER A 322 -9.28 -4.94 9.18
C SER A 322 -8.39 -3.86 8.58
N ALA A 323 -8.61 -3.50 7.32
CA ALA A 323 -7.82 -2.49 6.63
C ALA A 323 -7.86 -1.15 7.39
N SER A 324 -6.82 -0.86 8.18
CA SER A 324 -6.60 0.43 8.83
C SER A 324 -5.37 1.09 8.23
N TYR A 325 -5.56 2.07 7.35
CA TYR A 325 -4.50 2.96 6.91
C TYR A 325 -4.43 4.14 7.89
N THR A 326 -3.30 4.32 8.58
CA THR A 326 -3.09 5.43 9.51
C THR A 326 -2.67 6.69 8.74
N VAL A 327 -3.46 7.76 8.83
CA VAL A 327 -3.19 9.04 8.15
C VAL A 327 -2.25 9.90 8.99
N LYS A 328 -1.14 10.35 8.37
CA LYS A 328 -0.23 11.37 8.92
C LYS A 328 -0.94 12.72 9.04
N THR A 329 -0.76 13.38 10.17
CA THR A 329 -1.27 14.73 10.44
C THR A 329 -0.35 15.79 9.83
N GLN A 330 -0.92 16.87 9.28
CA GLN A 330 -0.16 18.01 8.77
C GLN A 330 -0.66 19.30 9.45
N ILE A 331 0.23 20.28 9.61
CA ILE A 331 0.00 21.51 10.37
C ILE A 331 -0.20 22.66 9.36
N THR A 332 -1.31 23.40 9.48
CA THR A 332 -1.55 24.64 8.71
C THR A 332 -0.59 25.75 9.15
N LYS A 333 -0.37 26.79 8.32
CA LYS A 333 0.47 27.97 8.64
C LYS A 333 0.13 28.65 9.98
N ASP A 334 -1.08 28.47 10.49
CA ASP A 334 -1.57 28.97 11.79
C ASP A 334 -1.46 27.96 12.97
N GLY A 335 -0.70 26.87 12.82
CA GLY A 335 -0.41 25.92 13.92
C GLY A 335 -1.54 24.92 14.24
N ARG A 336 -2.56 24.80 13.38
CA ARG A 336 -3.67 23.86 13.57
C ARG A 336 -3.42 22.56 12.80
N THR A 337 -3.54 21.43 13.49
CA THR A 337 -3.39 20.08 12.94
C THR A 337 -4.66 19.64 12.21
N TYR A 338 -4.56 19.16 10.96
CA TYR A 338 -5.68 18.61 10.20
C TYR A 338 -5.45 17.16 9.77
N MET A 339 -6.54 16.42 9.60
CA MET A 339 -6.55 15.06 9.05
C MET A 339 -6.71 15.13 7.52
N ALA A 340 -5.81 14.48 6.79
CA ALA A 340 -5.92 14.31 5.34
C ALA A 340 -6.31 12.86 4.99
N GLY A 341 -7.57 12.49 5.18
CA GLY A 341 -8.08 11.22 4.65
C GLY A 341 -9.16 10.53 5.47
N ILE A 342 -10.11 9.94 4.75
CA ILE A 342 -11.26 9.18 5.21
C ILE A 342 -10.88 7.70 5.31
N SER A 343 -11.24 7.02 6.41
CA SER A 343 -11.18 5.56 6.50
C SER A 343 -12.39 4.91 5.82
N LEU A 344 -12.14 3.89 5.00
CA LEU A 344 -13.19 3.07 4.37
C LEU A 344 -13.18 1.70 5.04
N GLY A 345 -14.20 1.41 5.85
CA GLY A 345 -14.37 0.13 6.53
C GLY A 345 -15.57 -0.62 5.96
N VAL A 346 -15.38 -1.90 5.65
CA VAL A 346 -16.47 -2.85 5.39
C VAL A 346 -16.65 -3.70 6.63
N ASN A 347 -17.81 -3.59 7.30
CA ASN A 347 -18.22 -4.54 8.32
C ASN A 347 -19.26 -5.47 7.71
N GLY A 348 -18.88 -6.71 7.46
CA GLY A 348 -19.75 -7.73 6.87
C GLY A 348 -19.91 -8.90 7.82
N SER A 349 -20.99 -8.91 8.59
CA SER A 349 -21.57 -10.15 9.13
C SER A 349 -23.02 -10.22 8.64
N GLY A 350 -23.20 -10.87 7.49
CA GLY A 350 -24.51 -11.23 6.92
C GLY A 350 -25.11 -10.25 5.89
N GLY A 351 -25.18 -10.70 4.64
CA GLY A 351 -26.23 -10.32 3.68
C GLY A 351 -26.07 -9.00 2.92
N ASP A 352 -25.91 -7.87 3.61
CA ASP A 352 -25.93 -6.54 3.00
C ASP A 352 -24.68 -5.75 3.40
N VAL A 353 -23.76 -5.55 2.45
CA VAL A 353 -22.53 -4.77 2.66
C VAL A 353 -22.88 -3.29 2.55
N GLU A 354 -23.09 -2.63 3.68
CA GLU A 354 -23.19 -1.17 3.73
C GLU A 354 -21.80 -0.57 3.99
N SER A 355 -21.28 0.18 3.01
CA SER A 355 -20.04 0.94 3.18
C SER A 355 -20.34 2.22 3.96
N GLN A 356 -19.83 2.32 5.18
CA GLN A 356 -20.02 3.50 6.03
C GLN A 356 -18.69 4.17 6.39
N ILE A 357 -18.71 5.50 6.46
CA ILE A 357 -17.61 6.32 6.95
C ILE A 357 -18.07 6.89 8.30
N LEU A 358 -17.47 6.42 9.39
CA LEU A 358 -17.76 6.88 10.76
C LEU A 358 -16.61 7.74 11.25
N MET A 359 -16.88 9.01 11.58
CA MET A 359 -15.90 9.95 12.12
C MET A 359 -16.34 10.46 13.49
N SER A 360 -15.48 10.30 14.51
CA SER A 360 -15.69 10.88 15.84
C SER A 360 -14.80 12.11 15.99
N ALA A 361 -15.40 13.31 16.01
CA ALA A 361 -14.68 14.56 16.14
C ALA A 361 -15.53 15.64 16.83
N SER A 362 -14.91 16.48 17.66
CA SER A 362 -15.56 17.67 18.25
C SER A 362 -15.86 18.75 17.20
N ARG A 363 -15.09 18.78 16.10
CA ARG A 363 -15.28 19.65 14.93
C ARG A 363 -14.71 18.97 13.69
N PHE A 364 -15.50 18.86 12.63
CA PHE A 364 -15.06 18.43 11.30
C PHE A 364 -15.15 19.61 10.33
N ALA A 365 -14.12 19.90 9.56
CA ALA A 365 -14.10 21.04 8.64
C ALA A 365 -13.20 20.74 7.42
N ILE A 366 -13.65 21.13 6.23
CA ILE A 366 -12.83 21.08 5.01
C ILE A 366 -12.07 22.40 4.89
N ILE A 367 -10.77 22.38 5.16
CA ILE A 367 -9.93 23.58 5.11
C ILE A 367 -9.12 23.62 3.80
N ASP A 368 -9.03 24.79 3.18
CA ASP A 368 -8.04 25.07 2.15
C ASP A 368 -6.78 25.66 2.81
N PRO A 369 -5.65 24.92 2.88
CA PRO A 369 -4.44 25.39 3.54
C PRO A 369 -3.68 26.47 2.75
N ASN A 370 -4.06 26.75 1.50
CA ASN A 370 -3.37 27.69 0.60
C ASN A 370 -4.15 28.99 0.37
N GLY A 371 -5.40 29.09 0.85
CA GLY A 371 -6.23 30.28 0.73
C GLY A 371 -5.83 31.40 1.71
N SER A 372 -5.89 32.65 1.26
CA SER A 372 -5.59 33.85 2.07
C SER A 372 -6.65 34.16 3.15
N ALA A 373 -7.76 33.44 3.16
CA ALA A 373 -8.72 33.40 4.26
C ALA A 373 -9.04 31.94 4.56
N VAL A 374 -8.95 31.54 5.84
CA VAL A 374 -9.35 30.20 6.32
C VAL A 374 -10.88 30.08 6.28
N SER A 375 -11.46 30.12 5.09
CA SER A 375 -12.87 29.86 4.85
C SER A 375 -13.04 28.38 4.57
N SER A 376 -13.86 27.71 5.38
CA SER A 376 -14.14 26.29 5.25
C SER A 376 -15.56 26.14 4.71
N PRO A 377 -15.77 25.65 3.47
CA PRO A 377 -17.09 25.56 2.87
C PRO A 377 -18.04 24.61 3.61
N PHE A 378 -17.51 23.66 4.41
CA PHE A 378 -18.28 22.71 5.20
C PHE A 378 -17.69 22.59 6.60
N ILE A 379 -18.49 22.83 7.64
CA ILE A 379 -18.10 22.63 9.05
C ILE A 379 -19.21 21.88 9.79
N VAL A 380 -18.86 20.83 10.51
CA VAL A 380 -19.72 20.16 11.50
C VAL A 380 -19.17 20.45 12.89
N GLN A 381 -19.95 21.12 13.73
CA GLN A 381 -19.57 21.40 15.12
C GLN A 381 -20.82 21.48 15.99
N GLY A 382 -20.75 20.93 17.21
CA GLY A 382 -21.86 21.00 18.16
C GLY A 382 -23.16 20.37 17.65
N GLY A 383 -23.06 19.37 16.77
CA GLY A 383 -24.21 18.69 16.15
C GLY A 383 -24.89 19.45 15.00
N GLN A 384 -24.32 20.58 14.55
CA GLN A 384 -24.86 21.38 13.45
C GLN A 384 -23.88 21.46 12.27
N VAL A 385 -24.44 21.60 11.06
CA VAL A 385 -23.68 21.82 9.82
C VAL A 385 -23.73 23.30 9.45
N PHE A 386 -22.57 23.89 9.20
CA PHE A 386 -22.41 25.26 8.71
C PHE A 386 -21.89 25.24 7.27
N LEU A 387 -22.56 25.99 6.41
CA LEU A 387 -22.27 26.15 4.98
C LEU A 387 -22.34 27.65 4.66
N ASN A 388 -21.37 28.18 3.90
CA ASN A 388 -21.40 29.58 3.45
C ASN A 388 -22.22 29.74 2.16
N ASP A 389 -21.82 29.00 1.12
CA ASP A 389 -22.51 28.93 -0.16
C ASP A 389 -22.71 27.46 -0.53
N VAL A 390 -23.86 27.13 -1.12
CA VAL A 390 -24.19 25.76 -1.52
C VAL A 390 -24.78 25.73 -2.93
N PHE A 391 -24.26 24.87 -3.79
CA PHE A 391 -24.82 24.58 -5.11
C PHE A 391 -25.61 23.28 -5.05
N ILE A 392 -26.92 23.34 -5.26
CA ILE A 392 -27.83 22.18 -5.16
C ILE A 392 -28.60 22.08 -6.49
N GLY A 393 -28.48 20.94 -7.17
CA GLY A 393 -29.27 20.68 -8.38
C GLY A 393 -30.77 20.58 -8.07
N ASN A 394 -31.16 19.58 -7.28
CA ASN A 394 -32.53 19.39 -6.82
C ASN A 394 -32.53 19.22 -5.29
N GLY A 395 -33.00 20.24 -4.55
CA GLY A 395 -33.08 20.21 -3.10
C GLY A 395 -34.48 19.84 -2.59
N ARG A 396 -34.58 18.90 -1.65
CA ARG A 396 -35.81 18.66 -0.87
C ARG A 396 -35.56 19.07 0.57
N ILE A 397 -36.30 20.07 1.05
CA ILE A 397 -36.24 20.54 2.44
C ILE A 397 -37.61 20.30 3.07
N THR A 398 -37.70 19.41 4.07
CA THR A 398 -38.96 19.11 4.76
C THR A 398 -39.45 20.31 5.56
N ASN A 399 -38.55 20.96 6.30
CA ASN A 399 -38.81 22.17 7.05
C ASN A 399 -37.57 23.07 7.01
N ALA A 400 -37.76 24.36 6.74
CA ALA A 400 -36.70 25.37 6.71
C ALA A 400 -37.05 26.51 7.67
N MET A 401 -36.09 26.98 8.46
CA MET A 401 -36.20 28.22 9.21
C MET A 401 -35.38 29.30 8.51
N ILE A 402 -36.01 30.39 8.07
CA ILE A 402 -35.38 31.46 7.31
C ILE A 402 -35.05 32.62 8.25
N GLY A 403 -33.77 33.00 8.34
CA GLY A 403 -33.31 34.05 9.28
C GLY A 403 -33.54 35.48 8.81
N SER A 404 -33.72 35.72 7.51
CA SER A 404 -33.97 37.07 6.94
C SER A 404 -34.93 37.02 5.76
N TYR A 405 -34.50 36.50 4.62
CA TYR A 405 -35.34 36.39 3.43
C TYR A 405 -34.85 35.28 2.50
N LEU A 406 -35.73 34.86 1.61
CA LEU A 406 -35.43 34.08 0.41
C LEU A 406 -35.80 34.95 -0.80
N GLN A 407 -34.88 35.16 -1.73
CA GLN A 407 -35.11 36.06 -2.87
C GLN A 407 -34.42 35.54 -4.14
N SER A 408 -34.89 36.01 -5.30
CA SER A 408 -34.14 35.86 -6.54
C SER A 408 -32.88 36.75 -6.55
N ASP A 409 -31.90 36.36 -7.34
CA ASP A 409 -30.63 37.08 -7.55
C ASP A 409 -30.83 38.47 -8.16
N ASN A 410 -31.82 38.62 -9.05
CA ASN A 410 -32.17 39.85 -9.74
C ASN A 410 -33.22 40.71 -9.01
N TYR A 411 -33.50 40.45 -7.73
CA TYR A 411 -34.56 41.15 -7.03
C TYR A 411 -34.28 42.65 -6.90
N VAL A 412 -35.22 43.47 -7.39
CA VAL A 412 -35.27 44.92 -7.24
C VAL A 412 -36.66 45.29 -6.76
N SER A 413 -36.75 45.87 -5.56
CA SER A 413 -38.00 46.24 -4.90
C SER A 413 -38.95 47.00 -5.85
N GLY A 414 -40.15 46.48 -6.00
CA GLY A 414 -41.22 47.02 -6.83
C GLY A 414 -40.99 46.97 -8.33
N ARG A 415 -39.97 46.25 -8.82
CA ARG A 415 -39.61 46.28 -10.23
C ARG A 415 -39.33 44.91 -10.84
N GLN A 416 -38.51 44.08 -10.20
CA GLN A 416 -38.06 42.81 -10.76
C GLN A 416 -37.79 41.76 -9.68
N GLY A 417 -37.95 40.49 -10.03
CA GLY A 417 -37.66 39.36 -9.15
C GLY A 417 -38.70 39.15 -8.06
N TRP A 418 -38.38 38.29 -7.10
CA TRP A 418 -39.25 37.98 -5.98
C TRP A 418 -38.47 37.93 -4.67
N ARG A 419 -39.17 38.21 -3.56
CA ARG A 419 -38.61 38.13 -2.22
C ARG A 419 -39.66 37.75 -1.20
N LEU A 420 -39.38 36.69 -0.44
CA LEU A 420 -40.11 36.28 0.76
C LEU A 420 -39.29 36.66 2.00
N ASP A 421 -39.82 37.56 2.81
CA ASP A 421 -39.18 38.07 4.02
C ASP A 421 -39.70 37.35 5.28
N LYS A 422 -38.85 37.24 6.31
CA LYS A 422 -39.20 36.65 7.62
C LYS A 422 -40.40 37.32 8.30
N SER A 423 -40.69 38.57 7.95
CA SER A 423 -41.85 39.32 8.44
C SER A 423 -43.20 38.83 7.88
N GLY A 424 -43.18 37.85 6.96
CA GLY A 424 -44.37 37.38 6.24
C GLY A 424 -44.71 38.25 5.02
N TRP A 425 -43.83 39.22 4.68
CA TRP A 425 -43.94 40.00 3.47
C TRP A 425 -43.43 39.20 2.27
N PHE A 426 -44.28 39.00 1.26
CA PHE A 426 -43.92 38.35 0.01
C PHE A 426 -44.23 39.26 -1.18
N GLU A 427 -43.21 39.56 -1.98
CA GLU A 427 -43.34 40.32 -3.21
C GLU A 427 -42.95 39.47 -4.41
N ILE A 428 -43.79 39.48 -5.44
CA ILE A 428 -43.49 38.92 -6.77
C ILE A 428 -43.67 40.05 -7.79
N ASN A 429 -42.59 40.40 -8.47
CA ASN A 429 -42.62 41.34 -9.58
C ASN A 429 -42.69 40.62 -10.93
N ASN A 430 -43.22 41.29 -11.93
CA ASN A 430 -43.20 40.78 -13.30
C ASN A 430 -41.76 40.68 -13.84
N THR A 431 -41.53 39.70 -14.71
CA THR A 431 -40.21 39.43 -15.31
C THR A 431 -39.78 40.52 -16.30
N ASP A 432 -40.73 41.32 -16.81
CA ASP A 432 -40.50 42.40 -17.77
C ASP A 432 -39.86 43.68 -17.18
N GLY A 433 -39.70 43.75 -15.85
CA GLY A 433 -39.10 44.90 -15.18
C GLY A 433 -39.93 46.19 -15.24
N GLN A 434 -41.21 46.10 -15.63
CA GLN A 434 -42.10 47.24 -15.85
C GLN A 434 -42.85 47.68 -14.58
N GLY A 435 -42.61 47.06 -13.43
CA GLY A 435 -43.17 47.52 -12.14
C GLY A 435 -44.53 46.93 -11.75
N ASN A 436 -45.11 46.07 -12.59
CA ASN A 436 -46.26 45.25 -12.21
C ASN A 436 -45.85 44.30 -11.07
N ARG A 437 -46.62 44.25 -9.97
CA ARG A 437 -46.24 43.47 -8.78
C ARG A 437 -47.41 42.98 -7.96
N LEU A 438 -47.19 41.86 -7.29
CA LEU A 438 -48.05 41.30 -6.25
C LEU A 438 -47.33 41.41 -4.90
N ASN A 439 -47.98 42.03 -3.93
CA ASN A 439 -47.47 42.15 -2.56
C ASN A 439 -48.44 41.46 -1.61
N ILE A 440 -47.92 40.59 -0.76
CA ILE A 440 -48.63 39.91 0.31
C ILE A 440 -47.98 40.33 1.62
N ASP A 441 -48.80 40.80 2.56
CA ASP A 441 -48.35 41.15 3.91
C ASP A 441 -49.43 40.82 4.94
N SER A 442 -49.19 41.19 6.19
CA SER A 442 -50.14 40.98 7.30
C SER A 442 -51.50 41.65 7.10
N ASN A 443 -51.62 42.59 6.15
CA ASN A 443 -52.84 43.34 5.88
C ASN A 443 -53.52 42.92 4.56
N GLY A 444 -53.10 41.79 3.97
CA GLY A 444 -53.73 41.15 2.82
C GLY A 444 -52.88 41.13 1.55
N VAL A 445 -53.52 40.79 0.43
CA VAL A 445 -52.89 40.64 -0.89
C VAL A 445 -53.24 41.84 -1.78
N ARG A 446 -52.25 42.41 -2.46
CA ARG A 446 -52.39 43.60 -3.31
C ARG A 446 -51.71 43.40 -4.65
N GLY A 447 -52.40 43.74 -5.73
CA GLY A 447 -51.83 43.78 -7.08
C GLY A 447 -51.70 45.21 -7.58
N TYR A 448 -50.52 45.56 -8.09
CA TYR A 448 -50.22 46.86 -8.67
C TYR A 448 -49.87 46.73 -10.15
N ASP A 449 -50.22 47.74 -10.93
CA ASP A 449 -49.77 47.87 -12.32
C ASP A 449 -48.38 48.50 -12.46
N SER A 450 -47.91 48.65 -13.70
CA SER A 450 -46.61 49.23 -14.06
C SER A 450 -46.41 50.67 -13.60
N ASN A 451 -47.50 51.40 -13.31
CA ASN A 451 -47.47 52.77 -12.81
C ASN A 451 -47.54 52.81 -11.27
N GLY A 452 -47.48 51.67 -10.59
CA GLY A 452 -47.61 51.56 -9.13
C GLY A 452 -49.04 51.78 -8.61
N THR A 453 -50.04 51.74 -9.49
CA THR A 453 -51.46 51.92 -9.12
C THR A 453 -52.04 50.61 -8.64
N LEU A 454 -52.68 50.63 -7.46
CA LEU A 454 -53.38 49.46 -6.92
C LEU A 454 -54.56 49.08 -7.84
N ARG A 455 -54.56 47.85 -8.35
CA ARG A 455 -55.61 47.32 -9.24
C ARG A 455 -56.58 46.40 -8.54
N TYR A 456 -56.11 45.65 -7.55
CA TYR A 456 -56.97 44.80 -6.73
C TYR A 456 -56.37 44.59 -5.34
N ARG A 457 -57.24 44.32 -4.36
CA ARG A 457 -56.89 43.99 -2.98
C ARG A 457 -57.81 42.90 -2.45
N LEU A 458 -57.24 41.91 -1.77
CA LEU A 458 -57.94 40.75 -1.22
C LEU A 458 -57.57 40.56 0.26
N GLY A 459 -58.52 40.10 1.10
CA GLY A 459 -58.26 39.65 2.47
C GLY A 459 -58.27 40.73 3.56
N PHE A 460 -59.20 41.70 3.52
CA PHE A 460 -59.43 42.59 4.65
C PHE A 460 -60.15 41.86 5.81
N TYR A 461 -59.56 41.95 7.00
CA TYR A 461 -60.31 42.02 8.27
C TYR A 461 -59.79 43.20 9.07
#